data_AF-A0A958K5N1-F1
#
_entry.id   AF-A0A958K5N1-F1
#
_cell.length_a   1.000
_cell.length_b   1.000
_cell.length_c   1.000
_cell.angle_alpha   90.00
_cell.angle_beta   90.00
_cell.angle_gamma   90.00
#
_symmetry.space_group_name_H-M   'P 1'
#
loop_
_entity.id
_entity.type
_entity.pdbx_description
1 polymer ?
#
loop_
_entity_poly.entity_id
_entity_poly.type
_entity_poly.pdbx_seq_one_letter_code
_entity_poly.pdbx_strand_id
1 'polypeptide(L)'
;LPMVMERIVMAIQTGLDIIAGITTLVELQAKLPDTPMDPVTRLLELAMSLSKAGMRFDEALREVAQAVDSSALRHAFVHLAMAQQDGGELVMPLRELSDATQLYYQETVDEEVARMPIKATLPLVLTFAGLIICFITSPLMQIINLTKEMTPGGL
;
A
#
# COMPACT_ATOMS: atom_id res chain seq x y z
N LEU A 1 -7.87 -4.35 -1.73
CA LEU A 1 -7.51 -4.64 -3.13
C LEU A 1 -7.40 -6.14 -3.41
N PRO A 2 -6.54 -6.95 -2.73
CA PRO A 2 -6.39 -8.38 -3.07
C PRO A 2 -7.71 -9.17 -3.02
N MET A 3 -8.48 -9.01 -1.94
CA MET A 3 -9.78 -9.67 -1.76
C MET A 3 -10.81 -9.31 -2.85
N VAL A 4 -10.78 -8.07 -3.35
CA VAL A 4 -11.69 -7.61 -4.41
C VAL A 4 -11.29 -8.23 -5.76
N MET A 5 -9.99 -8.26 -6.06
CA MET A 5 -9.49 -8.89 -7.28
C MET A 5 -9.77 -10.39 -7.29
N GLU A 6 -9.57 -11.09 -6.18
CA GLU A 6 -9.86 -12.50 -6.04
C GLU A 6 -11.35 -12.81 -6.28
N ARG A 7 -12.25 -11.97 -5.77
CA ARG A 7 -13.70 -12.11 -6.02
C ARG A 7 -14.06 -11.91 -7.49
N ILE A 8 -13.44 -10.94 -8.16
CA ILE A 8 -13.64 -10.71 -9.60
C ILE A 8 -13.12 -11.92 -10.40
N VAL A 9 -11.95 -12.45 -10.06
CA VAL A 9 -11.39 -13.66 -10.68
C VAL A 9 -12.34 -14.84 -10.50
N MET A 10 -12.86 -15.07 -9.29
CA MET A 10 -13.82 -16.15 -9.03
C MET A 10 -15.10 -15.99 -9.86
N ALA A 11 -15.65 -14.77 -9.93
CA ALA A 11 -16.83 -14.51 -10.75
C ALA A 11 -16.58 -14.84 -12.23
N ILE A 12 -15.42 -14.47 -12.77
CA ILE A 12 -15.07 -14.73 -14.17
C ILE A 12 -14.81 -16.23 -14.41
N GLN A 13 -14.20 -16.93 -13.45
CA GLN A 13 -14.04 -18.40 -13.51
C GLN A 13 -15.38 -19.14 -13.56
N THR A 14 -16.46 -18.57 -13.01
CA THR A 14 -17.82 -19.13 -13.14
C THR A 14 -18.48 -18.86 -14.49
N GLY A 15 -17.75 -18.25 -15.43
CA GLY A 15 -18.24 -17.95 -16.78
C GLY A 15 -18.95 -16.60 -16.92
N LEU A 16 -18.89 -15.74 -15.90
CA LEU A 16 -19.37 -14.37 -16.00
C LEU A 16 -18.36 -13.50 -16.75
N ASP A 17 -18.85 -12.54 -17.54
CA ASP A 17 -17.99 -11.48 -18.06
C ASP A 17 -17.54 -10.53 -16.93
N ILE A 18 -16.50 -9.72 -17.19
CA ILE A 18 -15.94 -8.81 -16.18
C ILE A 18 -16.99 -7.84 -15.64
N ILE A 19 -17.85 -7.30 -16.52
CA ILE A 19 -18.85 -6.30 -16.14
C ILE A 19 -19.89 -6.94 -15.20
N ALA A 20 -20.36 -8.13 -15.51
CA ALA A 20 -21.27 -8.91 -14.68
C ALA A 20 -20.60 -9.34 -13.36
N GLY A 21 -19.32 -9.74 -13.40
CA GLY A 21 -18.55 -10.08 -12.20
C GLY A 21 -18.38 -8.89 -11.25
N ILE A 22 -18.12 -7.70 -11.78
CA ILE A 22 -18.03 -6.47 -10.98
C ILE A 22 -19.41 -6.03 -10.48
N THR A 23 -20.44 -6.15 -11.31
CA THR A 23 -21.82 -5.81 -10.92
C THR A 23 -22.29 -6.68 -9.75
N THR A 24 -22.07 -7.99 -9.83
CA THR A 24 -22.43 -8.92 -8.76
C THR A 24 -21.66 -8.63 -7.48
N LEU A 25 -20.37 -8.27 -7.56
CA LEU A 25 -19.58 -7.84 -6.41
C LEU A 25 -20.18 -6.59 -5.74
N VAL A 26 -20.48 -5.56 -6.53
CA VAL A 26 -21.07 -4.30 -6.03
C VAL A 26 -22.42 -4.56 -5.36
N GLU A 27 -23.28 -5.35 -5.99
CA GLU A 27 -24.59 -5.72 -5.43
C GLU A 27 -24.48 -6.57 -4.17
N LEU A 28 -23.56 -7.52 -4.12
CA LEU A 28 -23.33 -8.37 -2.95
C LEU A 28 -22.93 -7.52 -1.75
N GLN A 29 -22.07 -6.52 -1.97
CA GLN A 29 -21.62 -5.62 -0.92
C GLN A 29 -22.71 -4.67 -0.46
N ALA A 30 -23.55 -4.18 -1.37
CA ALA A 30 -24.72 -3.36 -1.04
C ALA A 30 -25.77 -4.10 -0.21
N LYS A 31 -25.84 -5.44 -0.30
CA LYS A 31 -26.78 -6.28 0.45
C LYS A 31 -26.34 -6.58 1.89
N LEU A 32 -25.11 -6.25 2.28
CA LEU A 32 -24.59 -6.47 3.63
C LEU A 32 -24.98 -5.29 4.55
N PRO A 33 -25.96 -5.44 5.47
CA PRO A 33 -26.64 -4.28 6.09
C PRO A 33 -25.79 -3.42 7.03
N ASP A 34 -24.57 -3.81 7.40
CA ASP A 34 -23.73 -3.12 8.38
C ASP A 34 -22.26 -2.97 7.94
N THR A 35 -21.92 -3.32 6.70
CA THR A 35 -20.54 -3.29 6.23
C THR A 35 -20.32 -2.07 5.34
N PRO A 36 -19.43 -1.13 5.71
CA PRO A 36 -19.10 -0.01 4.84
C PRO A 36 -18.51 -0.53 3.52
N MET A 37 -18.95 0.04 2.41
CA MET A 37 -18.44 -0.31 1.09
C MET A 37 -16.95 -0.05 1.03
N ASP A 38 -16.19 -1.05 0.60
CA ASP A 38 -14.75 -0.90 0.56
C ASP A 38 -14.36 0.10 -0.55
N PRO A 39 -13.24 0.82 -0.38
CA PRO A 39 -12.84 1.87 -1.31
C PRO A 39 -12.64 1.36 -2.74
N VAL A 40 -12.18 0.12 -2.92
CA VAL A 40 -11.92 -0.44 -4.24
C VAL A 40 -13.22 -0.76 -4.97
N THR A 41 -14.18 -1.38 -4.28
CA THR A 41 -15.51 -1.63 -4.84
C THR A 41 -16.23 -0.32 -5.17
N ARG A 42 -16.02 0.75 -4.39
CA ARG A 42 -16.55 2.09 -4.71
C ARG A 42 -15.92 2.71 -5.96
N LEU A 43 -14.62 2.50 -6.18
CA LEU A 43 -13.95 2.91 -7.42
C LEU A 43 -14.46 2.11 -8.64
N LEU A 44 -14.75 0.83 -8.46
CA LEU A 44 -15.37 0.00 -9.51
C LEU A 44 -16.82 0.43 -9.79
N GLU A 45 -17.59 0.79 -8.77
CA GLU A 45 -18.92 1.38 -8.93
C GLU A 45 -18.86 2.69 -9.71
N LEU A 46 -17.87 3.54 -9.45
CA LEU A 46 -17.64 4.76 -10.22
C LEU A 46 -17.36 4.45 -11.70
N ALA A 47 -16.49 3.48 -11.99
CA ALA A 47 -16.22 3.06 -13.37
C ALA A 47 -17.49 2.52 -14.06
N MET A 48 -18.31 1.76 -13.34
CA MET A 48 -19.63 1.30 -13.83
C MET A 48 -20.58 2.46 -14.10
N SER A 49 -20.61 3.47 -13.23
CA SER A 49 -21.43 4.67 -13.39
C SER A 49 -21.02 5.49 -14.60
N LEU A 50 -19.71 5.68 -14.82
CA LEU A 50 -19.18 6.34 -16.01
C LEU A 50 -19.56 5.57 -17.28
N SER A 51 -19.52 4.23 -17.21
CA SER A 51 -19.92 3.43 -18.36
C SER A 51 -21.41 3.52 -18.66
N LYS A 52 -22.27 3.56 -17.62
CA LYS A 52 -23.71 3.85 -17.77
C LYS A 52 -23.98 5.24 -18.38
N ALA A 53 -23.07 6.19 -18.22
CA ALA A 53 -23.14 7.52 -18.83
C ALA A 53 -22.68 7.54 -20.30
N GLY A 54 -22.34 6.39 -20.90
CA GLY A 54 -21.97 6.25 -22.31
C GLY A 54 -20.47 6.12 -22.57
N MET A 55 -19.63 6.13 -21.54
CA MET A 55 -18.20 5.84 -21.66
C MET A 55 -17.98 4.34 -21.86
N ARG A 56 -16.96 3.95 -22.63
CA ARG A 56 -16.60 2.53 -22.68
C ARG A 56 -16.06 2.08 -21.32
N PHE A 57 -16.37 0.85 -20.91
CA PHE A 57 -15.97 0.36 -19.58
C PHE A 57 -14.44 0.32 -19.41
N ASP A 58 -13.70 -0.04 -20.45
CA ASP A 58 -12.24 -0.03 -20.45
C ASP A 58 -11.66 1.38 -20.31
N GLU A 59 -12.28 2.39 -20.95
CA GLU A 59 -11.91 3.80 -20.79
C GLU A 59 -12.23 4.30 -19.38
N ALA A 60 -13.39 3.95 -18.83
CA ALA A 60 -13.78 4.31 -17.47
C ALA A 60 -12.82 3.75 -16.42
N LEU A 61 -12.36 2.50 -16.58
CA LEU A 61 -11.35 1.91 -15.71
C LEU A 61 -10.02 2.66 -15.79
N ARG A 62 -9.60 3.10 -16.97
CA ARG A 62 -8.38 3.91 -17.15
C ARG A 62 -8.50 5.30 -16.54
N GLU A 63 -9.66 5.94 -16.68
CA GLU A 63 -9.95 7.24 -16.08
C GLU A 63 -9.86 7.16 -14.54
N VAL A 64 -10.53 6.15 -13.97
CA VAL A 64 -10.47 5.90 -12.51
C VAL A 64 -9.04 5.55 -12.07
N ALA A 65 -8.29 4.79 -12.86
CA ALA A 65 -6.90 4.46 -12.54
C ALA A 65 -5.99 5.69 -12.48
N GLN A 66 -6.23 6.70 -13.32
CA GLN A 66 -5.45 7.95 -13.33
C GLN A 66 -5.77 8.84 -12.13
N ALA A 67 -6.98 8.75 -11.59
CA ALA A 67 -7.43 9.52 -10.44
C ALA A 67 -6.95 8.94 -9.09
N VAL A 68 -6.25 7.80 -9.09
CA VAL A 68 -5.83 7.09 -7.86
C VAL A 68 -4.32 7.24 -7.64
N ASP A 69 -3.93 7.67 -6.44
CA ASP A 69 -2.51 7.89 -6.07
C ASP A 69 -1.72 6.58 -5.85
N SER A 70 -2.42 5.46 -5.58
CA SER A 70 -1.78 4.16 -5.34
C SER A 70 -1.36 3.51 -6.67
N SER A 71 -0.06 3.27 -6.82
CA SER A 71 0.50 2.56 -7.99
C SER A 71 -0.10 1.17 -8.18
N ALA A 72 -0.25 0.39 -7.10
CA ALA A 72 -0.83 -0.95 -7.14
C ALA A 72 -2.28 -0.95 -7.64
N LEU A 73 -3.11 -0.01 -7.14
CA LEU A 73 -4.48 0.16 -7.63
C LEU A 73 -4.51 0.57 -9.09
N ARG A 74 -3.68 1.54 -9.49
CA ARG A 74 -3.58 1.99 -10.87
C ARG A 74 -3.20 0.85 -11.81
N HIS A 75 -2.20 0.04 -11.46
CA HIS A 75 -1.81 -1.14 -12.23
C HIS A 75 -2.98 -2.13 -12.35
N ALA A 76 -3.64 -2.45 -11.23
CA ALA A 76 -4.78 -3.38 -11.24
C ALA A 76 -5.91 -2.93 -12.17
N PHE A 77 -6.29 -1.65 -12.14
CA PHE A 77 -7.37 -1.12 -12.97
C PHE A 77 -6.98 -1.05 -14.46
N VAL A 78 -5.72 -0.72 -14.78
CA VAL A 78 -5.21 -0.75 -16.16
C VAL A 78 -5.24 -2.18 -16.72
N HIS A 79 -4.78 -3.16 -15.95
CA HIS A 79 -4.82 -4.57 -16.38
C HIS A 79 -6.26 -5.09 -16.49
N LEU A 80 -7.17 -4.66 -15.62
CA LEU A 80 -8.59 -4.98 -15.74
C LEU A 80 -9.21 -4.37 -17.01
N ALA A 81 -8.81 -3.15 -17.38
CA ALA A 81 -9.25 -2.52 -18.63
C ALA A 81 -8.75 -3.27 -19.87
N MET A 82 -7.48 -3.72 -19.85
CA MET A 82 -6.93 -4.56 -20.92
C MET A 82 -7.65 -5.91 -21.00
N ALA A 83 -7.91 -6.54 -19.85
CA ALA A 83 -8.66 -7.78 -19.79
C ALA A 83 -10.08 -7.62 -20.37
N GLN A 84 -10.77 -6.51 -20.10
CA GLN A 84 -12.06 -6.23 -20.72
C GLN A 84 -11.97 -6.08 -22.24
N GLN A 85 -10.90 -5.44 -22.74
CA GLN A 85 -10.73 -5.17 -24.16
C GLN A 85 -10.40 -6.45 -24.95
N ASP A 86 -9.63 -7.36 -24.37
CA ASP A 86 -9.10 -8.53 -25.08
C ASP A 86 -10.11 -9.70 -25.17
N GLY A 87 -11.13 -9.75 -24.30
CA GLY A 87 -12.25 -10.69 -24.39
C GLY A 87 -11.89 -12.20 -24.42
N GLY A 88 -10.63 -12.57 -24.19
CA GLY A 88 -10.06 -13.93 -24.32
C GLY A 88 -10.03 -14.74 -23.01
N GLU A 89 -9.07 -15.65 -22.82
CA GLU A 89 -8.88 -16.37 -21.54
C GLU A 89 -8.36 -15.41 -20.44
N LEU A 90 -9.27 -14.63 -19.84
CA LEU A 90 -8.97 -13.61 -18.83
C LEU A 90 -8.62 -14.19 -17.45
N VAL A 91 -8.85 -15.48 -17.26
CA VAL A 91 -8.64 -16.16 -15.98
C VAL A 91 -7.17 -16.15 -15.59
N MET A 92 -6.26 -16.44 -16.52
CA MET A 92 -4.82 -16.54 -16.21
C MET A 92 -4.21 -15.16 -15.93
N PRO A 93 -4.42 -14.11 -16.76
CA PRO A 93 -3.88 -12.77 -16.48
C PRO A 93 -4.46 -12.14 -15.20
N LEU A 94 -5.76 -12.32 -14.92
CA LEU A 94 -6.35 -11.78 -13.70
C LEU A 94 -5.88 -12.55 -12.45
N ARG A 95 -5.60 -13.86 -12.59
CA ARG A 95 -4.98 -14.65 -11.51
C ARG A 95 -3.56 -14.17 -11.23
N GLU A 96 -2.74 -13.99 -12.27
CA GLU A 96 -1.40 -13.43 -12.13
C GLU A 96 -1.42 -12.04 -11.50
N LEU A 97 -2.40 -11.19 -11.87
CA LEU A 97 -2.59 -9.88 -11.26
C LEU A 97 -2.99 -9.98 -9.78
N SER A 98 -3.88 -10.91 -9.43
CA SER A 98 -4.27 -11.17 -8.05
C SER A 98 -3.05 -11.61 -7.23
N ASP A 99 -2.27 -12.56 -7.75
CA ASP A 99 -1.06 -13.09 -7.10
C ASP A 99 0.00 -11.99 -6.93
N ALA A 100 0.23 -11.17 -7.95
CA ALA A 100 1.13 -10.02 -7.88
C ALA A 100 0.69 -8.99 -6.84
N THR A 101 -0.62 -8.74 -6.73
CA THR A 101 -1.18 -7.82 -5.72
C THR A 101 -1.03 -8.38 -4.31
N GLN A 102 -1.22 -9.69 -4.13
CA GLN A 102 -1.00 -10.37 -2.85
C GLN A 102 0.47 -10.30 -2.44
N LEU A 103 1.39 -10.58 -3.36
CA LEU A 103 2.82 -10.50 -3.11
C LEU A 103 3.23 -9.08 -2.70
N TYR A 104 2.78 -8.06 -3.42
CA TYR A 104 3.06 -6.67 -3.08
C TYR A 104 2.54 -6.28 -1.69
N TYR A 105 1.34 -6.75 -1.33
CA TYR A 105 0.79 -6.53 0.01
C TYR A 105 1.65 -7.22 1.07
N GLN A 106 2.10 -8.45 0.83
CA GLN A 106 2.94 -9.19 1.75
C GLN A 106 4.31 -8.51 1.94
N GLU A 107 4.95 -8.05 0.86
CA GLU A 107 6.20 -7.29 0.94
C GLU A 107 6.04 -5.99 1.74
N THR A 108 4.93 -5.27 1.53
CA THR A 108 4.65 -4.04 2.26
C THR A 108 4.45 -4.30 3.75
N VAL A 109 3.71 -5.37 4.09
CA VAL A 109 3.49 -5.78 5.50
C VAL A 109 4.79 -6.23 6.14
N ASP A 110 5.61 -7.02 5.45
CA ASP A 110 6.89 -7.50 5.96
C ASP A 110 7.87 -6.34 6.20
N GLU A 111 7.90 -5.34 5.31
CA GLU A 111 8.68 -4.12 5.50
C GLU A 111 8.20 -3.33 6.73
N GLU A 112 6.90 -3.22 6.92
CA GLU A 112 6.33 -2.51 8.06
C GLU A 112 6.60 -3.24 9.39
N VAL A 113 6.50 -4.58 9.39
CA VAL A 113 6.89 -5.44 10.52
C VAL A 113 8.37 -5.30 10.83
N ALA A 114 9.26 -5.29 9.82
CA ALA A 114 10.69 -5.11 10.02
C ALA A 114 11.04 -3.74 10.65
N ARG A 115 10.20 -2.72 10.46
CA ARG A 115 10.36 -1.38 11.05
C ARG A 115 9.82 -1.25 12.48
N MET A 116 8.92 -2.13 12.92
CA MET A 116 8.38 -2.08 14.29
C MET A 116 9.47 -2.26 15.39
N PRO A 117 10.42 -3.22 15.28
CA PRO A 117 11.52 -3.36 16.24
C PRO A 117 12.38 -2.11 16.34
N ILE A 118 12.65 -1.45 15.21
CA ILE A 118 13.49 -0.24 15.16
C ILE A 118 12.80 0.89 15.92
N LYS A 119 11.49 1.09 15.71
CA LYS A 119 10.72 2.10 16.45
C LYS A 119 10.66 1.81 17.95
N ALA A 120 10.52 0.55 18.34
CA ALA A 120 10.46 0.15 19.76
C ALA A 120 11.81 0.27 20.48
N THR A 121 12.92 0.02 19.79
CA THR A 121 14.27 0.08 20.36
C THR A 121 14.87 1.49 20.34
N LEU A 122 14.28 2.42 19.60
CA LEU A 122 14.78 3.80 19.46
C LEU A 122 14.94 4.54 20.79
N PRO A 123 13.97 4.53 21.74
CA PRO A 123 14.16 5.17 23.04
C PRO A 123 15.33 4.58 23.84
N LEU A 124 15.50 3.26 23.78
CA LEU A 124 16.60 2.58 24.48
C LEU A 124 17.96 3.00 23.91
N VAL A 125 18.11 3.01 22.58
CA VAL A 125 19.33 3.49 21.92
C VAL A 125 19.61 4.95 22.29
N LEU A 126 18.58 5.79 22.33
CA LEU A 126 18.72 7.20 22.70
C LEU A 126 19.18 7.38 24.16
N THR A 127 18.63 6.60 25.09
CA THR A 127 19.07 6.62 26.50
C THR A 127 20.52 6.17 26.65
N PHE A 128 20.92 5.11 25.94
CA PHE A 128 22.28 4.60 25.98
C PHE A 128 23.28 5.61 25.41
N ALA A 129 22.95 6.24 24.28
CA ALA A 129 23.73 7.32 23.70
C ALA A 129 23.85 8.53 24.64
N GLY A 130 22.75 8.92 25.30
CA GLY A 130 22.75 10.00 26.28
C GLY A 130 23.65 9.73 27.48
N LEU A 131 23.62 8.50 28.01
CA LEU A 131 24.51 8.07 29.10
C LEU A 131 25.99 8.13 28.68
N ILE A 132 26.31 7.64 27.48
CA ILE A 132 27.68 7.69 26.93
C ILE A 132 28.18 9.14 26.85
N ILE A 133 27.35 10.07 26.37
CA ILE A 133 27.69 11.50 26.30
C ILE A 133 27.96 12.07 27.71
N CYS A 134 27.09 11.79 28.68
CA CYS A 134 27.27 12.21 30.07
C CYS A 134 28.57 11.66 30.67
N PHE A 135 28.89 10.39 30.42
CA PHE A 135 30.10 9.74 30.90
C PHE A 135 31.37 10.28 30.25
N ILE A 136 31.33 10.71 28.99
CA ILE A 136 32.49 11.27 28.28
C ILE A 136 32.70 12.75 28.64
N THR A 137 31.63 13.51 28.89
CA THR A 137 31.72 14.94 29.19
C THR A 137 32.43 15.21 30.52
N SER A 138 32.18 14.40 31.54
CA SER A 138 32.79 14.55 32.87
C SER A 138 34.33 14.44 32.88
N PRO A 139 34.98 13.39 32.30
CA PRO A 139 36.43 13.31 32.18
C PRO A 139 37.01 14.33 31.19
N LEU A 140 36.31 14.67 30.10
CA LEU A 140 36.77 15.71 29.17
C LEU A 140 36.92 17.07 29.86
N MET A 141 35.94 17.47 30.68
CA MET A 141 36.02 18.72 31.44
C MET A 141 37.18 18.71 32.44
N GLN A 142 37.45 17.57 33.08
CA GLN A 142 38.59 17.43 34.00
C GLN A 142 39.93 17.58 33.25
N ILE A 143 40.07 16.95 32.07
CA ILE A 143 41.27 17.05 31.24
C ILE A 143 41.48 18.48 30.73
N ILE A 144 40.42 19.16 30.28
CA ILE A 144 40.49 20.56 29.84
C ILE A 144 40.94 21.48 30.98
N ASN A 145 40.40 21.29 32.19
CA ASN A 145 40.79 22.09 33.35
C ASN A 145 42.24 21.85 33.76
N LEU A 146 42.69 20.59 33.81
CA LEU A 146 44.09 20.25 34.08
C LEU A 146 45.06 20.83 33.04
N THR A 147 44.67 20.82 31.77
CA THR A 147 45.49 21.38 30.67
C THR A 147 45.59 22.91 30.78
N LYS A 148 44.51 23.59 31.18
CA LYS A 148 44.51 25.04 31.44
C LYS A 148 45.41 25.40 32.63
N GLU A 149 45.39 24.61 33.70
CA GLU A 149 46.26 24.83 34.88
C GLU A 149 47.74 24.58 34.57
N MET A 150 48.05 23.64 33.69
CA MET A 150 49.42 23.34 33.25
C MET A 150 49.97 24.27 32.16
N THR A 151 49.18 25.24 31.67
CA THR A 151 49.64 26.24 30.71
C THR A 151 49.71 27.63 31.36
N PRO A 152 50.76 27.94 32.16
CA PRO A 152 50.97 29.28 32.67
C PRO A 152 51.51 30.18 31.54
N GLY A 153 50.61 30.77 30.77
CA GLY A 153 50.88 31.94 29.94
C GLY A 153 50.61 31.81 28.44
N GLY A 154 49.62 32.59 27.97
CA GLY A 154 49.43 33.08 26.58
C GLY A 154 48.89 32.03 25.60
N LEU A 155 47.81 32.25 24.85
CA LEU A 155 47.20 33.48 24.33
C LEU A 155 45.68 33.26 24.17
#